data_AF-A0A7J6JG02-F1
#
_entry.id   AF-A0A7J6JG02-F1
#
_cell.length_a   1.000
_cell.length_b   1.000
_cell.length_c   1.000
_cell.angle_alpha   90.00
_cell.angle_beta   90.00
_cell.angle_gamma   90.00
#
_symmetry.space_group_name_H-M   'P 1'
#
loop_
_entity.id
_entity.type
_entity.pdbx_description
1 polymer ?
#
loop_
_entity_poly.entity_id
_entity_poly.type
_entity_poly.pdbx_seq_one_letter_code
_entity_poly.pdbx_strand_id
1 'polypeptide(L)'
;MENNFRPNDGRCTQNNCLNPEDSESKQDLVAEKNLKDPFVATILIRNLVYSMWNEETLRFTSQINDALLDDRNEWEWADFNVEQYVDRLESNIGVDGKGYQDAMLKLQNTWSRKQSIRHMMDAFLAVNTDLDGFDYDLAAVVNGKIDNRVQAHMVLEQRRWKAINEKLQELELRIGLFMENYATRAQLLNAYAAHRQARSAGQLTKLATVAVPFSVVSAIFSMGGDFAAGERLFGIFWAITLPVTGLLLIWIIFSVKLSESQAWIQEKMMEKWRSRRENGFHTFSRRKEGKAV
;
A
#
# COMPACT_ATOMS: atom_id res chain seq x y z
N MET A 1 15.26 -16.52 18.36
CA MET A 1 14.52 -17.80 18.41
C MET A 1 15.13 -18.70 17.36
N GLU A 2 16.16 -19.46 17.76
CA GLU A 2 16.90 -20.39 16.90
C GLU A 2 16.17 -21.74 16.89
N ASN A 3 15.69 -22.16 15.72
CA ASN A 3 15.09 -23.48 15.53
C ASN A 3 16.19 -24.49 15.19
N ASN A 4 16.53 -25.31 16.17
CA ASN A 4 17.39 -26.49 16.02
C ASN A 4 16.65 -27.59 15.22
N PHE A 5 16.92 -27.71 13.93
CA PHE A 5 16.49 -28.83 13.10
C PHE A 5 17.58 -29.90 13.12
N ARG A 6 17.38 -30.99 13.87
CA ARG A 6 18.25 -32.18 13.82
C ARG A 6 17.79 -33.10 12.69
N PRO A 7 18.70 -33.60 11.83
CA PRO A 7 18.37 -34.63 10.86
C PRO A 7 18.11 -35.95 11.59
N ASN A 8 17.08 -36.66 11.13
CA ASN A 8 16.63 -37.92 11.71
C ASN A 8 17.41 -39.05 11.02
N ASP A 9 18.33 -39.69 11.74
CA ASP A 9 19.16 -40.77 11.23
C ASP A 9 18.32 -42.04 11.06
N GLY A 10 18.02 -42.38 9.81
CA GLY A 10 17.26 -43.58 9.45
C GLY A 10 18.01 -44.86 9.81
N ARG A 11 17.68 -45.47 10.94
CA ARG A 11 18.00 -46.88 11.23
C ARG A 11 16.81 -47.76 10.85
N CYS A 12 16.95 -48.51 9.76
CA CYS A 12 16.07 -49.63 9.44
C CYS A 12 16.25 -50.72 10.50
N THR A 13 15.14 -51.13 11.12
CA THR A 13 15.11 -52.26 12.06
C THR A 13 15.15 -53.58 11.27
N GLN A 14 15.94 -54.52 11.78
CA GLN A 14 16.47 -55.70 11.09
C GLN A 14 15.44 -56.78 10.66
N ASN A 15 14.14 -56.55 10.84
CA ASN A 15 13.10 -57.56 10.61
C ASN A 15 12.23 -57.31 9.38
N ASN A 16 12.52 -56.28 8.57
CA ASN A 16 11.73 -55.91 7.38
C ASN A 16 12.60 -55.67 6.13
N CYS A 17 13.65 -56.47 5.95
CA CYS A 17 14.37 -56.54 4.68
C CYS A 17 13.59 -57.45 3.72
N LEU A 18 12.50 -56.95 3.16
CA LEU A 18 11.86 -57.61 2.01
C LEU A 18 12.85 -57.67 0.85
N ASN A 19 12.97 -58.83 0.22
CA ASN A 19 13.70 -59.03 -1.03
C ASN A 19 13.23 -58.00 -2.07
N PRO A 20 14.12 -57.15 -2.62
CA PRO A 20 13.74 -56.11 -3.58
C PRO A 20 13.23 -56.68 -4.92
N GLU A 21 13.56 -57.93 -5.26
CA GLU A 21 13.24 -58.53 -6.57
C GLU A 21 11.77 -58.98 -6.70
N ASP A 22 11.06 -59.24 -5.59
CA ASP A 22 9.64 -59.63 -5.64
C ASP A 22 8.65 -58.44 -5.61
N SER A 23 9.16 -57.22 -5.42
CA SER A 23 8.34 -56.00 -5.36
C SER A 23 8.17 -55.28 -6.69
N GLU A 24 9.11 -55.41 -7.64
CA GLU A 24 9.00 -54.76 -8.96
C GLU A 24 7.89 -55.40 -9.81
N SER A 25 7.85 -56.73 -9.92
CA SER A 25 6.87 -57.41 -10.79
C SER A 25 5.40 -57.20 -10.36
N LYS A 26 5.16 -57.01 -9.05
CA LYS A 26 3.83 -56.69 -8.53
C LYS A 26 3.47 -55.21 -8.65
N GLN A 27 4.44 -54.30 -8.62
CA GLN A 27 4.19 -52.88 -8.86
C GLN A 27 3.84 -52.62 -10.33
N ASP A 28 4.49 -53.31 -11.27
CA ASP A 28 4.23 -53.15 -12.70
C ASP A 28 2.83 -53.67 -13.10
N LEU A 29 2.41 -54.81 -12.54
CA LEU A 29 1.06 -55.36 -12.77
C LEU A 29 -0.06 -54.52 -12.14
N VAL A 30 0.22 -53.85 -11.01
CA VAL A 30 -0.72 -52.91 -10.38
C VAL A 30 -0.76 -51.59 -11.16
N ALA A 31 0.37 -51.11 -11.67
CA ALA A 31 0.43 -49.94 -12.54
C ALA A 31 -0.35 -50.15 -13.85
N GLU A 32 -0.23 -51.32 -14.48
CA GLU A 32 -0.93 -51.64 -15.75
C GLU A 32 -2.46 -51.74 -15.57
N LYS A 33 -2.94 -52.31 -14.45
CA LYS A 33 -4.38 -52.34 -14.13
C LYS A 33 -4.94 -50.96 -13.79
N ASN A 34 -4.16 -50.10 -13.13
CA ASN A 34 -4.56 -48.75 -12.77
C ASN A 34 -4.57 -47.80 -13.98
N LEU A 35 -3.77 -48.06 -15.02
CA LEU A 35 -3.71 -47.22 -16.23
C LEU A 35 -4.99 -47.30 -17.09
N LYS A 36 -5.77 -48.39 -16.96
CA LYS A 36 -7.05 -48.56 -17.68
C LYS A 36 -8.22 -47.81 -17.04
N ASP A 37 -8.04 -47.26 -15.84
CA ASP A 37 -9.07 -46.44 -15.21
C ASP A 37 -9.02 -45.03 -15.83
N PRO A 38 -10.05 -44.59 -16.58
CA PRO A 38 -10.10 -43.24 -17.15
C PRO A 38 -9.98 -42.14 -16.09
N PHE A 39 -10.31 -42.43 -14.82
CA PHE A 39 -10.16 -41.49 -13.72
C PHE A 39 -8.69 -41.29 -13.32
N VAL A 40 -7.83 -42.30 -13.44
CA VAL A 40 -6.39 -42.18 -13.11
C VAL A 40 -5.67 -41.21 -14.04
N ALA A 41 -6.00 -41.22 -15.34
CA ALA A 41 -5.47 -40.25 -16.29
C ALA A 41 -5.87 -38.80 -15.91
N THR A 42 -7.12 -38.60 -15.47
CA THR A 42 -7.57 -37.27 -15.02
C THR A 42 -6.90 -36.84 -13.71
N ILE A 43 -6.61 -37.77 -12.79
CA ILE A 43 -5.89 -37.48 -11.54
C ILE A 43 -4.46 -37.00 -11.84
N LEU A 44 -3.76 -37.64 -12.78
CA LEU A 44 -2.41 -37.22 -13.17
C LEU A 44 -2.42 -35.81 -13.78
N ILE A 45 -3.36 -35.53 -14.70
CA ILE A 45 -3.51 -34.20 -15.30
C ILE A 45 -3.85 -33.15 -14.23
N ARG A 46 -4.80 -33.44 -13.33
CA ARG A 46 -5.16 -32.54 -12.21
C ARG A 46 -3.98 -32.25 -11.30
N ASN A 47 -3.20 -33.26 -10.94
CA ASN A 47 -1.99 -33.09 -10.13
C ASN A 47 -0.92 -32.25 -10.83
N LEU A 48 -0.74 -32.43 -12.15
CA LEU A 48 0.19 -31.64 -12.95
C LEU A 48 -0.26 -30.17 -13.00
N VAL A 49 -1.55 -29.93 -13.27
CA VAL A 49 -2.14 -28.58 -13.29
C VAL A 49 -1.98 -27.93 -11.91
N TYR A 50 -2.31 -28.63 -10.83
CA TYR A 50 -2.10 -28.13 -9.47
C TYR A 50 -0.63 -27.78 -9.20
N SER A 51 0.32 -28.65 -9.58
CA SER A 51 1.75 -28.42 -9.38
C SER A 51 2.22 -27.15 -10.11
N MET A 52 1.79 -26.99 -11.37
CA MET A 52 2.09 -25.81 -12.19
C MET A 52 1.55 -24.53 -11.54
N TRP A 53 0.30 -24.54 -11.08
CA TRP A 53 -0.31 -23.38 -10.41
C TRP A 53 0.34 -23.06 -9.07
N ASN A 54 0.70 -24.07 -8.29
CA ASN A 54 1.41 -23.86 -7.03
C ASN A 54 2.79 -23.25 -7.25
N GLU A 55 3.55 -23.73 -8.25
CA GLU A 55 4.85 -23.14 -8.61
C GLU A 55 4.69 -21.70 -9.11
N GLU A 56 3.72 -21.44 -9.99
CA GLU A 56 3.45 -20.09 -10.50
C GLU A 56 3.08 -19.13 -9.37
N THR A 57 2.22 -19.57 -8.44
CA THR A 57 1.83 -18.78 -7.26
C THR A 57 3.04 -18.47 -6.40
N LEU A 58 3.93 -19.44 -6.16
CA LEU A 58 5.16 -19.24 -5.38
C LEU A 58 6.12 -18.25 -6.04
N ARG A 59 6.35 -18.37 -7.36
CA ARG A 59 7.18 -17.43 -8.12
C ARG A 59 6.61 -16.02 -8.04
N PHE A 60 5.30 -15.90 -8.17
CA PHE A 60 4.61 -14.62 -8.09
C PHE A 60 4.66 -14.00 -6.69
N THR A 61 4.50 -14.81 -5.64
CA THR A 61 4.72 -14.38 -4.24
C THR A 61 6.13 -13.81 -4.05
N SER A 62 7.16 -14.48 -4.59
CA SER A 62 8.54 -13.99 -4.52
C SER A 62 8.67 -12.63 -5.19
N GLN A 63 8.19 -12.50 -6.43
CA GLN A 63 8.27 -11.24 -7.19
C GLN A 63 7.58 -10.07 -6.48
N ILE A 64 6.44 -10.31 -5.85
CA ILE A 64 5.75 -9.29 -5.05
C ILE A 64 6.58 -8.95 -3.81
N ASN A 65 7.04 -9.95 -3.06
CA ASN A 65 7.85 -9.69 -1.86
C ASN A 65 9.13 -8.93 -2.20
N ASP A 66 9.79 -9.25 -3.30
CA ASP A 66 10.99 -8.55 -3.76
C ASP A 66 10.67 -7.09 -4.10
N ALA A 67 9.56 -6.83 -4.80
CA ALA A 67 9.12 -5.46 -5.09
C ALA A 67 8.71 -4.67 -3.83
N LEU A 68 8.08 -5.34 -2.85
CA LEU A 68 7.73 -4.73 -1.57
C LEU A 68 8.98 -4.38 -0.74
N LEU A 69 10.00 -5.24 -0.78
CA LEU A 69 11.27 -5.01 -0.10
C LEU A 69 12.04 -3.87 -0.76
N ASP A 70 12.07 -3.83 -2.09
CA ASP A 70 12.72 -2.76 -2.85
C ASP A 70 12.08 -1.39 -2.54
N ASP A 71 10.75 -1.28 -2.63
CA ASP A 71 10.02 -0.07 -2.23
C ASP A 71 10.29 0.29 -0.76
N ARG A 72 10.18 -0.67 0.15
CA ARG A 72 10.46 -0.42 1.58
C ARG A 72 11.86 0.17 1.78
N ASN A 73 12.87 -0.40 1.13
CA ASN A 73 14.23 0.09 1.24
C ASN A 73 14.35 1.51 0.68
N GLU A 74 13.79 1.77 -0.50
CA GLU A 74 13.79 3.11 -1.11
C GLU A 74 13.16 4.17 -0.19
N TRP A 75 12.06 3.84 0.48
CA TRP A 75 11.40 4.76 1.41
C TRP A 75 12.13 4.94 2.73
N GLU A 76 12.78 3.90 3.27
CA GLU A 76 13.58 4.02 4.49
C GLU A 76 14.74 5.00 4.28
N TRP A 77 15.31 5.03 3.08
CA TRP A 77 16.27 6.06 2.69
C TRP A 77 15.64 7.45 2.55
N ALA A 78 14.41 7.54 2.05
CA ALA A 78 13.70 8.81 1.86
C ALA A 78 13.30 9.47 3.20
N ASP A 79 12.93 8.69 4.21
CA ASP A 79 12.55 9.21 5.53
C ASP A 79 13.70 9.98 6.21
N PHE A 80 14.95 9.55 5.96
CA PHE A 80 16.12 10.24 6.47
C PHE A 80 16.39 11.59 5.79
N ASN A 81 15.94 11.79 4.54
CA ASN A 81 16.25 12.98 3.72
C ASN A 81 15.05 13.43 2.87
N VAL A 82 13.91 13.69 3.52
CA VAL A 82 12.65 14.03 2.85
C VAL A 82 12.80 15.22 1.88
N GLU A 83 13.53 16.27 2.26
CA GLU A 83 13.75 17.43 1.37
C GLU A 83 14.49 17.05 0.08
N GLN A 84 15.58 16.29 0.19
CA GLN A 84 16.37 15.85 -0.97
C GLN A 84 15.57 14.88 -1.86
N TYR A 85 14.67 14.09 -1.26
CA TYR A 85 13.79 13.19 -1.98
C TYR A 85 12.71 13.96 -2.75
N VAL A 86 12.08 14.98 -2.13
CA VAL A 86 11.14 15.88 -2.81
C VAL A 86 11.80 16.62 -3.96
N ASP A 87 13.03 17.13 -3.78
CA ASP A 87 13.80 17.76 -4.87
C ASP A 87 14.10 16.78 -6.03
N ARG A 88 14.40 15.51 -5.71
CA ARG A 88 14.59 14.46 -6.73
C ARG A 88 13.31 14.13 -7.48
N LEU A 89 12.17 14.10 -6.79
CA LEU A 89 10.86 13.87 -7.40
C LEU A 89 10.40 15.07 -8.24
N GLU A 90 10.64 16.30 -7.78
CA GLU A 90 10.32 17.52 -8.53
C GLU A 90 11.25 17.73 -9.73
N SER A 91 12.48 17.21 -9.71
CA SER A 91 13.38 17.25 -10.89
C SER A 91 13.11 16.11 -11.87
N ASN A 92 12.73 14.93 -11.35
CA ASN A 92 12.17 13.84 -12.15
C ASN A 92 10.63 13.97 -12.22
N ILE A 93 10.11 15.06 -12.81
CA ILE A 93 8.66 15.40 -12.90
C ILE A 93 7.77 14.27 -13.46
N GLY A 94 8.34 13.23 -14.03
CA GLY A 94 7.70 11.92 -13.99
C GLY A 94 8.01 11.26 -12.67
N VAL A 95 7.30 11.61 -11.58
CA VAL A 95 7.16 10.69 -10.42
C VAL A 95 6.89 9.37 -11.08
N ASP A 96 7.87 8.45 -11.03
CA ASP A 96 7.94 7.37 -12.01
C ASP A 96 6.78 6.44 -11.72
N GLY A 97 5.63 6.79 -12.30
CA GLY A 97 4.35 6.16 -12.06
C GLY A 97 4.45 4.68 -12.40
N LYS A 98 5.53 4.26 -13.07
CA LYS A 98 5.98 2.88 -13.22
C LYS A 98 5.88 2.06 -11.94
N GLY A 99 6.32 2.55 -10.77
CA GLY A 99 6.23 1.74 -9.54
C GLY A 99 4.77 1.43 -9.17
N TYR A 100 3.92 2.45 -9.19
CA TYR A 100 2.48 2.31 -8.91
C TYR A 100 1.73 1.56 -10.01
N GLN A 101 2.02 1.87 -11.27
CA GLN A 101 1.42 1.25 -12.45
C GLN A 101 1.81 -0.23 -12.53
N ASP A 102 3.05 -0.59 -12.22
CA ASP A 102 3.50 -1.98 -12.12
C ASP A 102 2.78 -2.71 -10.98
N ALA A 103 2.65 -2.08 -9.80
CA ALA A 103 1.88 -2.66 -8.70
C ALA A 103 0.39 -2.84 -9.05
N MET A 104 -0.22 -1.87 -9.73
CA MET A 104 -1.60 -1.93 -10.21
C MET A 104 -1.78 -3.03 -11.26
N LEU A 105 -0.83 -3.17 -12.19
CA LEU A 105 -0.83 -4.21 -13.22
C LEU A 105 -0.64 -5.60 -12.59
N LYS A 106 0.25 -5.72 -11.60
CA LYS A 106 0.41 -6.94 -10.79
C LYS A 106 -0.88 -7.30 -10.04
N LEU A 107 -1.59 -6.32 -9.47
CA LEU A 107 -2.90 -6.55 -8.84
C LEU A 107 -3.91 -7.07 -9.87
N GLN A 108 -4.05 -6.41 -11.02
CA GLN A 108 -4.97 -6.82 -12.07
C GLN A 108 -4.69 -8.25 -12.56
N ASN A 109 -3.41 -8.59 -12.74
CA ASN A 109 -2.97 -9.95 -13.09
C ASN A 109 -3.32 -10.96 -11.98
N THR A 110 -3.20 -10.57 -10.70
CA THR A 110 -3.61 -11.41 -9.55
C THR A 110 -5.10 -11.72 -9.60
N TRP A 111 -5.92 -10.71 -9.88
CA TRP A 111 -7.37 -10.84 -9.99
C TRP A 111 -7.77 -11.76 -11.15
N SER A 112 -7.15 -11.56 -12.32
CA SER A 112 -7.36 -12.41 -13.49
C SER A 112 -7.01 -13.87 -13.19
N ARG A 113 -5.86 -14.12 -12.55
CA ARG A 113 -5.43 -15.47 -12.15
C ARG A 113 -6.35 -16.12 -11.12
N LYS A 114 -6.79 -15.37 -10.11
CA LYS A 114 -7.78 -15.84 -9.12
C LYS A 114 -9.08 -16.26 -9.81
N GLN A 115 -9.52 -15.47 -10.79
CA GLN A 115 -10.70 -15.81 -11.58
C GLN A 115 -10.48 -17.07 -12.42
N SER A 116 -9.32 -17.25 -13.03
CA SER A 116 -8.97 -18.50 -13.74
C SER A 116 -8.97 -19.71 -12.81
N ILE A 117 -8.40 -19.59 -11.59
CA ILE A 117 -8.40 -20.67 -10.58
C ILE A 117 -9.81 -21.01 -10.15
N ARG A 118 -10.67 -20.01 -9.91
CA ARG A 118 -12.10 -20.25 -9.63
C ARG A 118 -12.75 -21.03 -10.77
N HIS A 119 -12.58 -20.58 -12.02
CA HIS A 119 -13.15 -21.29 -13.17
C HIS A 119 -12.62 -22.72 -13.32
N MET A 120 -11.33 -22.96 -13.06
CA MET A 120 -10.80 -24.33 -13.05
C MET A 120 -11.33 -25.15 -11.88
N MET A 121 -11.41 -24.58 -10.69
CA MET A 121 -12.03 -25.25 -9.54
C MET A 121 -13.47 -25.62 -9.86
N ASP A 122 -14.27 -24.71 -10.40
CA ASP A 122 -15.65 -24.96 -10.81
C ASP A 122 -15.72 -26.06 -11.88
N ALA A 123 -14.83 -26.04 -12.87
CA ALA A 123 -14.76 -27.04 -13.94
C ALA A 123 -14.30 -28.43 -13.46
N PHE A 124 -13.35 -28.49 -12.52
CA PHE A 124 -12.84 -29.75 -11.97
C PHE A 124 -13.75 -30.34 -10.90
N LEU A 125 -14.47 -29.48 -10.18
CA LEU A 125 -15.38 -29.87 -9.11
C LEU A 125 -16.76 -30.24 -9.66
N ALA A 126 -17.29 -29.57 -10.70
CA ALA A 126 -18.52 -29.89 -11.44
C ALA A 126 -19.64 -30.58 -10.61
N VAL A 127 -19.76 -30.20 -9.34
CA VAL A 127 -20.72 -30.64 -8.35
C VAL A 127 -21.02 -29.37 -7.57
N ASN A 128 -22.18 -28.80 -7.87
CA ASN A 128 -22.74 -27.58 -7.29
C ASN A 128 -22.38 -27.43 -5.81
N THR A 129 -21.45 -26.55 -5.49
CA THR A 129 -21.43 -25.90 -4.18
C THR A 129 -21.08 -24.45 -4.36
N ASP A 130 -22.06 -23.59 -4.06
CA ASP A 130 -21.81 -22.21 -3.70
C ASP A 130 -20.65 -22.18 -2.67
N LEU A 131 -19.56 -21.53 -3.06
CA LEU A 131 -18.31 -21.45 -2.27
C LEU A 131 -18.49 -20.73 -0.93
N ASP A 132 -19.61 -20.04 -0.72
CA ASP A 132 -19.94 -19.33 0.52
C ASP A 132 -20.62 -20.23 1.58
N GLY A 133 -21.02 -21.45 1.20
CA GLY A 133 -21.69 -22.42 2.08
C GLY A 133 -21.00 -23.78 2.03
N PHE A 134 -19.85 -23.90 2.70
CA PHE A 134 -19.02 -25.12 2.75
C PHE A 134 -19.60 -26.23 3.64
N ASP A 135 -20.91 -26.45 3.61
CA ASP A 135 -21.58 -27.59 4.24
C ASP A 135 -22.05 -28.52 3.12
N TYR A 136 -21.10 -29.24 2.52
CA TYR A 136 -21.45 -30.37 1.66
C TYR A 136 -22.28 -31.32 2.53
N ASP A 137 -23.52 -31.57 2.14
CA ASP A 137 -24.33 -32.63 2.71
C ASP A 137 -23.69 -33.98 2.36
N LEU A 138 -22.64 -34.32 3.11
CA LEU A 138 -21.86 -35.54 3.05
C LEU A 138 -22.79 -36.77 3.14
N ALA A 139 -23.99 -36.58 3.69
CA ALA A 139 -25.03 -37.59 3.79
C ALA A 139 -25.56 -38.07 2.43
N ALA A 140 -25.57 -37.22 1.40
CA ALA A 140 -26.02 -37.64 0.06
C ALA A 140 -25.03 -38.60 -0.63
N VAL A 141 -23.74 -38.48 -0.33
CA VAL A 141 -22.67 -39.35 -0.86
C VAL A 141 -22.56 -40.68 -0.08
N VAL A 142 -22.88 -40.64 1.22
CA VAL A 142 -22.93 -41.82 2.11
C VAL A 142 -24.01 -42.83 1.70
N ASN A 143 -25.02 -42.41 0.92
CA ASN A 143 -26.09 -43.30 0.44
C ASN A 143 -25.70 -44.24 -0.73
N GLY A 144 -24.41 -44.30 -1.10
CA GLY A 144 -23.78 -45.54 -1.57
C GLY A 144 -23.62 -45.70 -3.08
N LYS A 145 -22.36 -45.56 -3.55
CA LYS A 145 -21.70 -46.31 -4.66
C LYS A 145 -20.35 -45.72 -5.11
N ILE A 146 -19.84 -44.67 -4.49
CA ILE A 146 -18.51 -44.12 -4.82
C ILE A 146 -17.45 -44.87 -4.01
N ASP A 147 -16.38 -45.33 -4.68
CA ASP A 147 -15.23 -45.96 -4.04
C ASP A 147 -14.61 -44.99 -3.02
N ASN A 148 -14.40 -45.45 -1.78
CA ASN A 148 -13.75 -44.71 -0.69
C ASN A 148 -12.43 -44.06 -1.14
N ARG A 149 -11.72 -44.68 -2.09
CA ARG A 149 -10.48 -44.12 -2.68
C ARG A 149 -10.73 -42.83 -3.46
N VAL A 150 -11.76 -42.82 -4.32
CA VAL A 150 -12.11 -41.64 -5.12
C VAL A 150 -12.53 -40.49 -4.21
N GLN A 151 -13.29 -40.79 -3.15
CA GLN A 151 -13.69 -39.78 -2.16
C GLN A 151 -12.48 -39.18 -1.42
N ALA A 152 -11.53 -40.01 -0.99
CA ALA A 152 -10.31 -39.54 -0.34
C ALA A 152 -9.48 -38.63 -1.27
N HIS A 153 -9.40 -38.97 -2.56
CA HIS A 153 -8.72 -38.14 -3.56
C HIS A 153 -9.42 -36.80 -3.80
N MET A 154 -10.75 -36.77 -3.87
CA MET A 154 -11.52 -35.54 -4.01
C MET A 154 -11.32 -34.59 -2.81
N VAL A 155 -11.38 -35.12 -1.58
CA VAL A 155 -11.14 -34.31 -0.37
C VAL A 155 -9.71 -33.75 -0.35
N LEU A 156 -8.73 -34.55 -0.76
CA LEU A 156 -7.34 -34.09 -0.86
C LEU A 156 -7.17 -32.98 -1.91
N GLU A 157 -7.79 -33.15 -3.08
CA GLU A 157 -7.78 -32.16 -4.16
C GLU A 157 -8.42 -30.85 -3.71
N GLN A 158 -9.58 -30.92 -3.05
CA GLN A 158 -10.27 -29.75 -2.50
C GLN A 158 -9.40 -28.99 -1.50
N ARG A 159 -8.73 -29.70 -0.58
CA ARG A 159 -7.79 -29.09 0.39
C ARG A 159 -6.62 -28.39 -0.31
N ARG A 160 -6.09 -28.99 -1.36
CA ARG A 160 -4.99 -28.44 -2.16
C ARG A 160 -5.40 -27.15 -2.87
N TRP A 161 -6.54 -27.14 -3.55
CA TRP A 161 -7.06 -25.92 -4.18
C TRP A 161 -7.39 -24.83 -3.17
N LYS A 162 -7.98 -25.20 -2.02
CA LYS A 162 -8.23 -24.26 -0.92
C LYS A 162 -6.94 -23.59 -0.45
N ALA A 163 -5.86 -24.35 -0.27
CA ALA A 163 -4.56 -23.80 0.13
C ALA A 163 -3.98 -22.81 -0.90
N ILE A 164 -4.15 -23.05 -2.21
CA ILE A 164 -3.74 -22.07 -3.24
C ILE A 164 -4.60 -20.81 -3.15
N ASN A 165 -5.92 -20.96 -3.01
CA ASN A 165 -6.83 -19.82 -2.91
C ASN A 165 -6.54 -18.96 -1.66
N GLU A 166 -6.26 -19.57 -0.51
CA GLU A 166 -5.83 -18.87 0.71
C GLU A 166 -4.55 -18.06 0.48
N LYS A 167 -3.54 -18.65 -0.19
CA LYS A 167 -2.30 -17.92 -0.54
C LYS A 167 -2.57 -16.73 -1.47
N LEU A 168 -3.47 -16.88 -2.44
CA LEU A 168 -3.82 -15.78 -3.35
C LEU A 168 -4.59 -14.66 -2.64
N GLN A 169 -5.47 -15.01 -1.70
CA GLN A 169 -6.14 -14.02 -0.84
C GLN A 169 -5.14 -13.27 0.04
N GLU A 170 -4.14 -13.97 0.59
CA GLU A 170 -3.06 -13.33 1.35
C GLU A 170 -2.27 -12.35 0.49
N LEU A 171 -1.90 -12.76 -0.73
CA LEU A 171 -1.21 -11.87 -1.68
C LEU A 171 -2.05 -10.64 -2.04
N GLU A 172 -3.35 -10.82 -2.29
CA GLU A 172 -4.27 -9.72 -2.57
C GLU A 172 -4.32 -8.71 -1.42
N LEU A 173 -4.41 -9.18 -0.17
CA LEU A 173 -4.37 -8.32 1.01
C LEU A 173 -3.04 -7.56 1.10
N ARG A 174 -1.92 -8.24 0.86
CA ARG A 174 -0.59 -7.61 0.89
C ARG A 174 -0.43 -6.53 -0.18
N ILE A 175 -0.86 -6.80 -1.42
CA ILE A 175 -0.83 -5.80 -2.51
C ILE A 175 -1.80 -4.65 -2.19
N GLY A 176 -2.98 -4.95 -1.63
CA GLY A 176 -3.94 -3.93 -1.18
C GLY A 176 -3.33 -2.97 -0.17
N LEU A 177 -2.69 -3.51 0.87
CA LEU A 177 -1.98 -2.74 1.89
C LEU A 177 -0.83 -1.91 1.28
N PHE A 178 -0.10 -2.50 0.33
CA PHE A 178 0.96 -1.78 -0.38
C PHE A 178 0.44 -0.58 -1.16
N MET A 179 -0.65 -0.73 -1.89
CA MET A 179 -1.27 0.38 -2.64
C MET A 179 -1.79 1.47 -1.71
N GLU A 180 -2.37 1.11 -0.56
CA GLU A 180 -2.82 2.08 0.45
C GLU A 180 -1.62 2.87 1.01
N ASN A 181 -0.53 2.19 1.35
CA ASN A 181 0.71 2.83 1.79
C ASN A 181 1.29 3.74 0.70
N TYR A 182 1.26 3.32 -0.57
CA TYR A 182 1.71 4.13 -1.68
C TYR A 182 0.84 5.39 -1.85
N ALA A 183 -0.49 5.24 -1.84
CA ALA A 183 -1.42 6.35 -2.00
C ALA A 183 -1.29 7.38 -0.87
N THR A 184 -1.15 6.92 0.38
CA THR A 184 -0.90 7.80 1.53
C THR A 184 0.43 8.55 1.41
N ARG A 185 1.49 7.90 0.94
CA ARG A 185 2.78 8.55 0.66
C ARG A 185 2.67 9.59 -0.46
N ALA A 186 1.97 9.29 -1.55
CA ALA A 186 1.74 10.26 -2.63
C ALA A 186 0.99 11.51 -2.12
N GLN A 187 0.01 11.33 -1.24
CA GLN A 187 -0.68 12.45 -0.59
C GLN A 187 0.26 13.28 0.29
N LEU A 188 1.14 12.63 1.07
CA LEU A 188 2.13 13.33 1.89
C LEU A 188 3.10 14.14 1.03
N LEU A 189 3.63 13.57 -0.06
CA LEU A 189 4.51 14.28 -0.98
C LEU A 189 3.83 15.51 -1.60
N ASN A 190 2.58 15.38 -2.03
CA ASN A 190 1.80 16.51 -2.55
C ASN A 190 1.59 17.59 -1.47
N ALA A 191 1.33 17.19 -0.23
CA ALA A 191 1.21 18.13 0.89
C ALA A 191 2.54 18.87 1.17
N TYR A 192 3.68 18.16 1.10
CA TYR A 192 5.00 18.78 1.24
C TYR A 192 5.31 19.77 0.12
N ALA A 193 5.06 19.41 -1.14
CA ALA A 193 5.25 20.29 -2.29
C ALA A 193 4.37 21.55 -2.16
N ALA A 194 3.09 21.38 -1.80
CA ALA A 194 2.17 22.49 -1.56
C ALA A 194 2.64 23.40 -0.39
N HIS A 195 3.14 22.81 0.70
CA HIS A 195 3.68 23.57 1.82
C HIS A 195 4.94 24.36 1.44
N ARG A 196 5.83 23.77 0.62
CA ARG A 196 7.00 24.46 0.08
C ARG A 196 6.60 25.64 -0.81
N GLN A 197 5.62 25.44 -1.70
CA GLN A 197 5.09 26.49 -2.55
C GLN A 197 4.43 27.61 -1.74
N ALA A 198 3.69 27.27 -0.68
CA ALA A 198 3.13 28.26 0.23
C ALA A 198 4.22 29.07 0.94
N ARG A 199 5.33 28.43 1.35
CA ARG A 199 6.47 29.11 1.98
C ARG A 199 7.18 30.06 1.03
N SER A 200 7.43 29.66 -0.21
CA SER A 200 8.07 30.53 -1.23
C SER A 200 7.14 31.68 -1.63
N ALA A 201 5.85 31.44 -1.79
CA ALA A 201 4.85 32.49 -2.01
C ALA A 201 4.80 33.48 -0.83
N GLY A 202 4.93 32.97 0.41
CA GLY A 202 5.03 33.81 1.60
C GLY A 202 6.25 34.73 1.59
N GLN A 203 7.41 34.25 1.11
CA GLN A 203 8.62 35.08 0.97
C GLN A 203 8.46 36.15 -0.13
N LEU A 204 7.88 35.80 -1.27
CA LEU A 204 7.58 36.78 -2.33
C LEU A 204 6.62 37.86 -1.86
N THR A 205 5.60 37.47 -1.08
CA THR A 205 4.65 38.42 -0.49
C THR A 205 5.36 39.39 0.46
N LYS A 206 6.32 38.91 1.26
CA LYS A 206 7.16 39.77 2.12
C LYS A 206 8.01 40.76 1.32
N LEU A 207 8.52 40.37 0.15
CA LEU A 207 9.26 41.31 -0.71
C LEU A 207 8.32 42.33 -1.36
N ALA A 208 7.15 41.89 -1.82
CA ALA A 208 6.15 42.77 -2.42
C ALA A 208 5.67 43.84 -1.42
N THR A 209 5.44 43.49 -0.15
CA THR A 209 5.01 44.47 0.87
C THR A 209 6.05 45.55 1.14
N VAL A 210 7.35 45.28 0.93
CA VAL A 210 8.43 46.28 1.05
C VAL A 210 8.63 47.07 -0.26
N ALA A 211 8.47 46.42 -1.42
CA ALA A 211 8.67 47.05 -2.71
C ALA A 211 7.56 48.07 -3.05
N VAL A 212 6.30 47.79 -2.68
CA VAL A 212 5.16 48.67 -2.95
C VAL A 212 5.36 50.10 -2.41
N PRO A 213 5.67 50.34 -1.12
CA PRO A 213 5.88 51.70 -0.62
C PRO A 213 7.11 52.37 -1.26
N PHE A 214 8.17 51.62 -1.56
CA PHE A 214 9.35 52.17 -2.24
C PHE A 214 9.04 52.62 -3.69
N SER A 215 8.22 51.86 -4.41
CA SER A 215 7.79 52.21 -5.77
C SER A 215 6.99 53.51 -5.81
N VAL A 216 6.15 53.75 -4.79
CA VAL A 216 5.41 55.01 -4.63
C VAL A 216 6.38 56.17 -4.44
N VAL A 217 7.37 56.01 -3.55
CA VAL A 217 8.43 57.02 -3.31
C VAL A 217 9.26 57.29 -4.59
N SER A 218 9.58 56.26 -5.38
CA SER A 218 10.28 56.45 -6.65
C SER A 218 9.43 57.18 -7.69
N ALA A 219 8.13 56.86 -7.78
CA ALA A 219 7.21 57.54 -8.69
C ALA A 219 7.08 59.03 -8.35
N ILE A 220 7.09 59.35 -7.05
CA ILE A 220 7.13 60.71 -6.51
C ILE A 220 8.38 61.46 -6.99
N PHE A 221 9.57 60.87 -6.82
CA PHE A 221 10.83 61.52 -7.22
C PHE A 221 10.97 61.66 -8.74
N SER A 222 10.18 60.90 -9.50
CA SER A 222 10.11 61.02 -10.95
C SER A 222 9.20 62.16 -11.44
N MET A 223 8.45 62.83 -10.57
CA MET A 223 7.63 63.98 -10.95
C MET A 223 8.47 65.27 -10.99
N GLY A 224 8.72 65.78 -12.20
CA GLY A 224 9.31 67.10 -12.44
C GLY A 224 8.26 68.17 -12.69
N GLY A 225 8.59 69.44 -12.44
CA GLY A 225 7.71 70.61 -12.60
C GLY A 225 7.51 71.38 -11.29
N ASP A 226 6.35 72.00 -11.10
CA ASP A 226 5.99 72.81 -9.91
C ASP A 226 5.98 72.03 -8.57
N PHE A 227 6.27 70.73 -8.59
CA PHE A 227 6.41 69.86 -7.42
C PHE A 227 7.87 69.55 -7.07
N ALA A 228 8.83 70.15 -7.79
CA ALA A 228 10.25 69.98 -7.50
C ALA A 228 10.65 70.57 -6.13
N ALA A 229 11.77 70.10 -5.58
CA ALA A 229 12.29 70.61 -4.31
C ALA A 229 12.62 72.11 -4.42
N GLY A 230 11.89 72.95 -3.67
CA GLY A 230 12.03 74.42 -3.67
C GLY A 230 10.85 75.16 -4.30
N GLU A 231 9.92 74.46 -4.94
CA GLU A 231 8.71 75.05 -5.54
C GLU A 231 7.56 75.25 -4.52
N ARG A 232 6.61 76.11 -4.87
CA ARG A 232 5.49 76.53 -3.99
C ARG A 232 4.59 75.38 -3.52
N LEU A 233 4.49 74.29 -4.29
CA LEU A 233 3.59 73.17 -4.00
C LEU A 233 4.27 72.01 -3.26
N PHE A 234 5.57 72.09 -2.98
CA PHE A 234 6.35 71.04 -2.32
C PHE A 234 5.81 70.66 -0.93
N GLY A 235 5.25 71.60 -0.17
CA GLY A 235 4.71 71.33 1.17
C GLY A 235 3.42 70.50 1.17
N ILE A 236 2.52 70.76 0.22
CA ILE A 236 1.25 70.03 0.09
C ILE A 236 1.50 68.57 -0.27
N PHE A 237 2.53 68.33 -1.07
CA PHE A 237 2.97 67.02 -1.44
C PHE A 237 3.32 66.14 -0.22
N TRP A 238 4.14 66.64 0.71
CA TRP A 238 4.47 65.92 1.95
C TRP A 238 3.26 65.73 2.85
N ALA A 239 2.34 66.70 2.89
CA ALA A 239 1.13 66.63 3.70
C ALA A 239 0.18 65.49 3.28
N ILE A 240 0.19 65.09 2.00
CA ILE A 240 -0.65 63.99 1.49
C ILE A 240 0.10 62.66 1.52
N THR A 241 1.38 62.66 1.15
CA THR A 241 2.14 61.40 1.00
C THR A 241 2.55 60.76 2.31
N LEU A 242 2.88 61.53 3.35
CA LEU A 242 3.15 60.98 4.69
C LEU A 242 1.97 60.20 5.29
N PRO A 243 0.73 60.73 5.31
CA PRO A 243 -0.39 59.99 5.86
C PRO A 243 -0.80 58.80 4.98
N VAL A 244 -0.71 58.89 3.64
CA VAL A 244 -1.02 57.76 2.75
C VAL A 244 0.00 56.63 2.94
N THR A 245 1.29 56.94 2.98
CA THR A 245 2.34 55.94 3.25
C THR A 245 2.22 55.37 4.66
N GLY A 246 1.94 56.21 5.66
CA GLY A 246 1.68 55.78 7.04
C GLY A 246 0.48 54.84 7.16
N LEU A 247 -0.64 55.14 6.51
CA LEU A 247 -1.82 54.27 6.49
C LEU A 247 -1.53 52.93 5.81
N LEU A 248 -0.84 52.92 4.67
CA LEU A 248 -0.42 51.70 3.99
C LEU A 248 0.50 50.85 4.88
N LEU A 249 1.44 51.49 5.58
CA LEU A 249 2.40 50.80 6.45
C LEU A 249 1.70 50.23 7.69
N ILE A 250 0.81 51.01 8.33
CA ILE A 250 -0.04 50.54 9.43
C ILE A 250 -0.93 49.38 8.98
N TRP A 251 -1.56 49.49 7.81
CA TRP A 251 -2.39 48.44 7.23
C TRP A 251 -1.59 47.14 7.01
N ILE A 252 -0.40 47.24 6.44
CA ILE A 252 0.50 46.09 6.24
C ILE A 252 0.89 45.47 7.59
N ILE A 253 1.34 46.28 8.56
CA ILE A 253 1.70 45.78 9.90
C ILE A 253 0.51 45.07 10.57
N PHE A 254 -0.69 45.66 10.48
CA PHE A 254 -1.91 45.04 11.02
C PHE A 254 -2.23 43.72 10.32
N SER A 255 -2.16 43.68 8.99
CA SER A 255 -2.42 42.47 8.20
C SER A 255 -1.46 41.33 8.54
N VAL A 256 -0.18 41.64 8.75
CA VAL A 256 0.85 40.67 9.13
C VAL A 256 0.58 40.15 10.55
N LYS A 257 0.33 41.02 11.52
CA LYS A 257 0.00 40.62 12.89
C LYS A 257 -1.27 39.75 12.96
N LEU A 258 -2.28 40.08 12.17
CA LEU A 258 -3.49 39.27 12.05
C LEU A 258 -3.17 37.86 11.53
N SER A 259 -2.29 37.73 10.54
CA SER A 259 -1.85 36.42 10.05
C SER A 259 -1.08 35.60 11.10
N GLU A 260 -0.20 36.22 11.89
CA GLU A 260 0.54 35.53 12.95
C GLU A 260 -0.36 35.08 14.09
N SER A 261 -1.33 35.92 14.49
CA SER A 261 -2.32 35.54 15.50
C SER A 261 -3.18 34.35 15.08
N GLN A 262 -3.55 34.27 13.79
CA GLN A 262 -4.26 33.13 13.23
C GLN A 262 -3.42 31.84 13.30
N ALA A 263 -2.12 31.93 13.00
CA ALA A 263 -1.21 30.79 13.07
C ALA A 263 -1.07 30.27 14.52
N TRP A 264 -0.91 31.17 15.50
CA TRP A 264 -0.84 30.78 16.92
C TRP A 264 -2.15 30.14 17.43
N ILE A 265 -3.29 30.64 16.99
CA ILE A 265 -4.61 30.06 17.33
C ILE A 265 -4.71 28.64 16.74
N GLN A 266 -4.30 28.45 15.48
CA GLN A 266 -4.27 27.14 14.83
C GLN A 266 -3.38 26.16 15.60
N GLU A 267 -2.18 26.59 15.99
CA GLU A 267 -1.24 25.76 16.76
C GLU A 267 -1.84 25.31 18.10
N LYS A 268 -2.39 26.25 18.89
CA LYS A 268 -3.06 25.91 20.16
C LYS A 268 -4.26 25.00 19.97
N MET A 269 -5.01 25.18 18.88
CA MET A 269 -6.15 24.33 18.58
C MET A 269 -5.66 22.90 18.28
N MET A 270 -4.63 22.75 17.47
CA MET A 270 -4.03 21.46 17.10
C MET A 270 -3.41 20.76 18.32
N GLU A 271 -2.74 21.49 19.19
CA GLU A 271 -2.18 20.96 20.45
C GLU A 271 -3.29 20.42 21.36
N LYS A 272 -4.39 21.17 21.50
CA LYS A 272 -5.57 20.73 22.27
C LYS A 272 -6.23 19.49 21.65
N TRP A 273 -6.31 19.42 20.32
CA TRP A 273 -6.80 18.23 19.61
C TRP A 273 -5.89 17.01 19.80
N ARG A 274 -4.57 17.20 19.74
CA ARG A 274 -3.57 16.14 19.99
C ARG A 274 -3.70 15.59 21.42
N SER A 275 -3.78 16.49 22.41
CA SER A 275 -3.99 16.10 23.82
C SER A 275 -5.30 15.34 24.05
N ARG A 276 -6.40 15.72 23.36
CA ARG A 276 -7.66 14.96 23.43
C ARG A 276 -7.55 13.57 22.84
N ARG A 277 -6.78 13.39 21.76
CA ARG A 277 -6.59 12.10 21.11
C ARG A 277 -5.78 11.14 22.01
N GLU A 278 -4.72 11.62 22.64
CA GLU A 278 -3.91 10.85 23.59
C GLU A 278 -4.70 10.47 24.85
N ASN A 279 -5.42 11.41 25.44
CA ASN A 279 -6.26 11.16 26.63
C ASN A 279 -7.46 10.23 26.34
N GLY A 280 -8.05 10.33 25.14
CA GLY A 280 -9.12 9.44 24.69
C GLY A 280 -8.68 7.99 24.51
N PHE A 281 -7.43 7.76 24.12
CA PHE A 281 -6.89 6.41 23.92
C PHE A 281 -6.69 5.67 25.25
N HIS A 282 -6.18 6.35 26.28
CA HIS A 282 -5.98 5.75 27.61
C HIS A 282 -7.29 5.34 28.30
N THR A 283 -8.37 6.09 28.09
CA THR A 283 -9.69 5.75 28.67
C THR A 283 -10.36 4.57 27.96
N PHE A 284 -10.10 4.37 26.66
CA PHE A 284 -10.61 3.21 25.92
C PHE A 284 -9.85 1.92 26.27
N SER A 285 -8.53 2.00 26.49
CA SER A 285 -7.71 0.84 26.87
C SER A 285 -8.15 0.24 28.22
N ARG A 286 -8.41 1.08 29.24
CA ARG A 286 -8.90 0.59 30.55
C ARG A 286 -10.27 -0.08 30.49
N ARG A 287 -11.12 0.28 29.51
CA ARG A 287 -12.46 -0.31 29.40
C ARG A 287 -12.45 -1.73 28.80
N LYS A 288 -11.40 -2.10 28.05
CA LYS A 288 -11.26 -3.46 27.51
C LYS A 288 -10.74 -4.46 28.54
N GLU A 289 -9.92 -4.01 29.50
CA GLU A 289 -9.39 -4.89 30.56
C GLU A 289 -10.44 -5.23 31.64
N GLY A 290 -11.46 -4.40 31.83
CA GLY A 290 -12.52 -4.62 32.84
C GLY A 290 -13.70 -5.51 32.41
N LYS A 291 -13.68 -6.11 31.22
CA LYS A 291 -14.77 -6.97 30.70
C LYS A 291 -14.36 -8.40 30.39
N ALA A 292 -13.15 -8.81 30.77
CA ALA A 292 -12.64 -10.16 30.58
C ALA A 292 -12.77 -11.04 31.85
N VAL A 293 -13.80 -10.81 32.66
CA VAL A 293 -14.15 -11.63 33.84
C VAL A 293 -15.52 -12.25 33.62
#